data_AF-A0A2B7XHX4-F1
#
_entry.id   AF-A0A2B7XHX4-F1
#
_cell.length_a   1.000
_cell.length_b   1.000
_cell.length_c   1.000
_cell.angle_alpha   90.00
_cell.angle_beta   90.00
_cell.angle_gamma   90.00
#
_symmetry.space_group_name_H-M   'P 1'
#
loop_
_entity.id
_entity.type
_entity.pdbx_description
1 polymer ?
#
loop_
_entity_poly.entity_id
_entity_poly.type
_entity_poly.pdbx_seq_one_letter_code
_entity_poly.pdbx_strand_id
1 'polypeptide(L)'
;MFSAIEGHGDSIVSYQKAIALREMKTIKTLQNVPKQMPMIYGPEPLYQPSSAKKLAALEYYLRILEPLLLPDESALTQGYLWHDNLHHENIFVDPETLLIVGIIDCQSIQVAPLFDHCLDLCFLDYDGPDVGDNLGRPELPESVKSLEGKEKDRAIRQFLDKGVMVGWRSLFRNRMPTHYPSIQFQQSTRGNLLHLSRRIFELGEAHFHALLLDLQDEWNHVRTANSSTPCFPLKFSEPQISTIEADMRRADLGIEIMNTMVKRRLGDLWPEKGVIEVENYEKVKTVLREVKADLIDRYCCHQGWDTALFERLWPFDD
;
A
#
# COMPACT_ATOMS: atom_id res chain seq x y z
N MET A 1 7.98 14.43 5.24
CA MET A 1 8.31 15.55 4.34
C MET A 1 7.22 15.60 3.27
N PHE A 2 6.08 16.21 3.58
CA PHE A 2 4.99 16.36 2.62
C PHE A 2 5.33 17.55 1.71
N SER A 3 5.95 17.27 0.57
CA SER A 3 6.00 18.23 -0.53
C SER A 3 4.58 18.38 -1.04
N ALA A 4 3.96 19.53 -0.77
CA ALA A 4 2.75 19.95 -1.47
C ALA A 4 2.97 19.75 -2.98
N ILE A 5 1.98 19.17 -3.66
CA ILE A 5 1.98 19.08 -5.11
C ILE A 5 1.77 20.52 -5.60
N GLU A 6 2.84 21.25 -5.88
CA GLU A 6 2.79 22.48 -6.67
C GLU A 6 2.56 22.11 -8.15
N GLY A 7 1.41 21.50 -8.40
CA GLY A 7 0.87 21.29 -9.73
C GLY A 7 -0.42 22.08 -9.82
N HIS A 8 -0.38 23.26 -10.43
CA HIS A 8 -1.56 23.85 -11.06
C HIS A 8 -1.91 22.99 -12.28
N GLY A 9 -2.37 21.75 -12.02
CA GLY A 9 -2.77 20.83 -13.06
C GLY A 9 -4.22 21.11 -13.41
N ASP A 10 -4.46 21.81 -14.51
CA ASP A 10 -5.81 22.06 -15.04
C ASP A 10 -6.52 20.76 -15.51
N SER A 11 -5.87 19.59 -15.37
CA SER A 11 -6.41 18.28 -15.72
C SER A 11 -5.84 17.15 -14.86
N ILE A 12 -6.59 16.05 -14.76
CA ILE A 12 -6.17 14.80 -14.11
C ILE A 12 -4.83 14.28 -14.63
N VAL A 13 -4.63 14.39 -15.94
CA VAL A 13 -3.38 13.98 -16.61
C VAL A 13 -2.20 14.77 -16.06
N SER A 14 -2.35 16.10 -15.96
CA SER A 14 -1.28 16.99 -15.49
C SER A 14 -0.94 16.71 -14.03
N TYR A 15 -1.96 16.49 -13.20
CA TYR A 15 -1.81 16.12 -11.80
C TYR A 15 -1.06 14.78 -11.63
N GLN A 16 -1.46 13.74 -12.37
CA GLN A 16 -0.80 12.43 -12.33
C GLN A 16 0.64 12.47 -12.89
N LYS A 17 0.89 13.24 -13.96
CA LYS A 17 2.26 13.49 -14.44
C LYS A 17 3.12 14.21 -13.39
N ALA A 18 2.56 15.19 -12.68
CA ALA A 18 3.29 15.94 -11.66
C ALA A 18 3.76 15.04 -10.51
N ILE A 19 2.95 14.04 -10.12
CA ILE A 19 3.34 13.00 -9.14
C ILE A 19 4.57 12.24 -9.63
N ALA A 20 4.53 11.69 -10.85
CA ALA A 20 5.67 10.94 -11.37
C ALA A 20 6.93 11.81 -11.50
N LEU A 21 6.80 13.05 -11.98
CA LEU A 21 7.91 13.98 -12.10
C LEU A 21 8.52 14.35 -10.74
N ARG A 22 7.68 14.50 -9.70
CA ARG A 22 8.13 14.68 -8.31
C ARG A 22 8.96 13.47 -7.89
N GLU A 23 8.41 12.26 -8.00
CA GLU A 23 9.12 11.03 -7.61
C GLU A 23 10.45 10.88 -8.36
N MET A 24 10.47 11.10 -9.69
CA MET A 24 11.68 11.06 -10.49
C MET A 24 12.73 12.07 -10.02
N LYS A 25 12.31 13.31 -9.71
CA LYS A 25 13.20 14.35 -9.17
C LYS A 25 13.76 13.92 -7.81
N THR A 26 12.91 13.37 -6.95
CA THR A 26 13.31 12.88 -5.62
C THR A 26 14.34 11.75 -5.74
N ILE A 27 14.12 10.75 -6.60
CA ILE A 27 15.08 9.64 -6.84
C ILE A 27 16.43 10.14 -7.36
N LYS A 28 16.44 11.20 -8.19
CA LYS A 28 17.67 11.76 -8.77
C LYS A 28 18.44 12.66 -7.81
N THR A 29 17.76 13.28 -6.83
CA THR A 29 18.34 14.33 -5.99
C THR A 29 18.59 13.88 -4.56
N LEU A 30 17.72 13.03 -4.00
CA LEU A 30 17.89 12.51 -2.66
C LEU A 30 18.78 11.27 -2.68
N GLN A 31 19.89 11.35 -1.97
CA GLN A 31 20.86 10.26 -1.85
C GLN A 31 20.39 9.16 -0.89
N ASN A 32 19.50 9.51 0.04
CA ASN A 32 19.01 8.60 1.07
C ASN A 32 17.51 8.38 0.90
N VAL A 33 17.12 7.12 0.73
CA VAL A 33 15.73 6.69 0.86
C VAL A 33 15.45 6.49 2.35
N PRO A 34 14.36 7.02 2.90
CA PRO A 34 14.00 6.75 4.29
C PRO A 34 13.89 5.25 4.53
N LYS A 35 14.36 4.76 5.69
CA LYS A 35 14.19 3.36 6.08
C LYS A 35 12.70 3.02 6.11
N GLN A 36 12.31 1.94 5.44
CA GLN A 36 10.91 1.54 5.28
C GLN A 36 10.61 0.32 6.15
N MET A 37 9.53 0.38 6.94
CA MET A 37 9.07 -0.71 7.81
C MET A 37 8.17 -1.79 7.15
N PRO A 38 7.60 -1.63 5.92
CA PRO A 38 6.78 -2.68 5.31
C PRO A 38 7.53 -3.95 4.88
N MET A 39 8.84 -3.87 4.58
CA MET A 39 9.60 -5.03 4.06
C MET A 39 11.09 -4.98 4.43
N ILE A 40 11.73 -6.16 4.46
CA ILE A 40 13.18 -6.28 4.59
C ILE A 40 13.84 -6.25 3.21
N TYR A 41 14.78 -5.31 3.02
CA TYR A 41 15.66 -5.27 1.86
C TYR A 41 16.99 -5.97 2.14
N GLY A 42 17.67 -6.42 1.09
CA GLY A 42 18.97 -7.07 1.24
C GLY A 42 19.56 -7.60 -0.07
N PRO A 43 20.76 -8.21 -0.01
CA PRO A 43 21.31 -9.03 -1.08
C PRO A 43 20.44 -10.27 -1.36
N GLU A 44 20.75 -11.03 -2.41
CA GLU A 44 20.07 -12.29 -2.69
C GLU A 44 20.12 -13.23 -1.47
N PRO A 45 18.98 -13.82 -1.05
CA PRO A 45 17.71 -13.98 -1.78
C PRO A 45 16.67 -12.86 -1.58
N LEU A 46 17.03 -11.74 -0.94
CA LEU A 46 16.14 -10.60 -0.72
C LEU A 46 16.18 -9.62 -1.89
N TYR A 47 15.25 -8.65 -1.87
CA TYR A 47 15.19 -7.62 -2.88
C TYR A 47 16.13 -6.45 -2.52
N GLN A 48 16.93 -6.03 -3.49
CA GLN A 48 17.72 -4.81 -3.41
C GLN A 48 17.12 -3.73 -4.31
N PRO A 49 16.61 -2.61 -3.74
CA PRO A 49 16.07 -1.52 -4.53
C PRO A 49 17.17 -0.81 -5.31
N SER A 50 16.82 -0.22 -6.45
CA SER A 50 17.77 0.57 -7.24
C SER A 50 17.10 1.76 -7.91
N SER A 51 17.82 2.89 -7.97
CA SER A 51 17.32 4.11 -8.64
C SER A 51 16.99 3.85 -10.11
N ALA A 52 17.72 2.96 -10.79
CA ALA A 52 17.45 2.59 -12.17
C ALA A 52 16.08 1.91 -12.34
N LYS A 53 15.75 0.91 -11.50
CA LYS A 53 14.45 0.24 -11.53
C LYS A 53 13.31 1.20 -11.16
N LYS A 54 13.51 2.04 -10.13
CA LYS A 54 12.55 3.08 -9.73
C LYS A 54 12.26 4.08 -10.85
N LEU A 55 13.29 4.58 -11.53
CA LEU A 55 13.13 5.49 -12.67
C LEU A 55 12.43 4.80 -13.85
N ALA A 56 12.81 3.56 -14.16
CA ALA A 56 12.16 2.79 -15.22
C ALA A 56 10.66 2.58 -14.95
N ALA A 57 10.26 2.29 -13.70
CA ALA A 57 8.86 2.20 -13.31
C ALA A 57 8.08 3.48 -13.63
N LEU A 58 8.64 4.65 -13.27
CA LEU A 58 8.01 5.96 -13.53
C LEU A 58 8.00 6.33 -15.03
N GLU A 59 9.02 5.92 -15.79
CA GLU A 59 9.04 6.10 -17.24
C GLU A 59 7.97 5.24 -17.94
N TYR A 60 7.79 4.00 -17.49
CA TYR A 60 6.69 3.15 -17.97
C TYR A 60 5.33 3.75 -17.60
N TYR A 61 5.16 4.16 -16.34
CA TYR A 61 3.96 4.85 -15.86
C TYR A 61 3.56 6.02 -16.78
N LEU A 62 4.50 6.94 -17.06
CA LEU A 62 4.23 8.12 -17.90
C LEU A 62 3.79 7.75 -19.33
N ARG A 63 4.30 6.64 -19.88
CA ARG A 63 3.93 6.17 -21.23
C ARG A 63 2.53 5.57 -21.30
N ILE A 64 2.04 4.99 -20.20
CA ILE A 64 0.75 4.29 -20.16
C ILE A 64 -0.35 5.07 -19.44
N LEU A 65 -0.01 6.16 -18.75
CA LEU A 65 -0.91 6.95 -17.93
C LEU A 65 -2.21 7.32 -18.67
N GLU A 66 -2.09 8.09 -19.75
CA GLU A 66 -3.23 8.56 -20.53
C GLU A 66 -3.96 7.44 -21.29
N PRO A 67 -3.27 6.56 -22.05
CA PRO A 67 -3.98 5.58 -22.87
C PRO A 67 -4.61 4.42 -22.08
N LEU A 68 -4.17 4.16 -20.84
CA LEU A 68 -4.51 2.91 -20.13
C LEU A 68 -4.92 3.08 -18.67
N LEU A 69 -4.29 3.98 -17.91
CA LEU A 69 -4.45 3.99 -16.44
C LEU A 69 -5.63 4.83 -15.97
N LEU A 70 -5.93 5.94 -16.65
CA LEU A 70 -6.98 6.84 -16.20
C LEU A 70 -8.37 6.21 -16.39
N PRO A 71 -9.28 6.33 -15.40
CA PRO A 71 -10.64 5.86 -15.57
C PRO A 71 -11.40 6.75 -16.56
N ASP A 72 -12.30 6.14 -17.32
CA ASP A 72 -13.16 6.84 -18.29
C ASP A 72 -14.25 7.65 -17.58
N GLU A 73 -14.64 7.22 -16.37
CA GLU A 73 -15.67 7.86 -15.57
C GLU A 73 -15.17 9.21 -15.03
N SER A 74 -15.77 10.31 -15.51
CA SER A 74 -15.43 11.67 -15.08
C SER A 74 -15.58 11.87 -13.57
N ALA A 75 -16.53 11.19 -12.93
CA ALA A 75 -16.72 11.26 -11.49
C ALA A 75 -15.55 10.68 -10.67
N LEU A 76 -14.76 9.77 -11.25
CA LEU A 76 -13.57 9.23 -10.58
C LEU A 76 -12.36 10.17 -10.70
N THR A 77 -12.33 11.00 -11.75
CA THR A 77 -11.21 11.91 -12.07
C THR A 77 -11.41 13.34 -11.56
N GLN A 78 -12.60 13.69 -11.08
CA GLN A 78 -12.90 14.98 -10.47
C GLN A 78 -12.18 15.17 -9.13
N GLY A 79 -11.87 16.42 -8.78
CA GLY A 79 -11.26 16.77 -7.50
C GLY A 79 -12.28 16.79 -6.36
N TYR A 80 -12.01 15.99 -5.32
CA TYR A 80 -12.77 15.94 -4.07
C TYR A 80 -11.91 16.49 -2.94
N LEU A 81 -12.52 17.28 -2.05
CA LEU A 81 -11.88 17.66 -0.80
C LEU A 81 -12.07 16.53 0.22
N TRP A 82 -10.98 15.96 0.73
CA TRP A 82 -11.04 14.80 1.62
C TRP A 82 -10.05 14.92 2.78
N HIS A 83 -10.39 14.32 3.92
CA HIS A 83 -9.52 14.21 5.09
C HIS A 83 -8.93 12.80 5.18
N ASP A 84 -7.78 12.57 4.54
CA ASP A 84 -7.20 11.23 4.40
C ASP A 84 -6.66 10.63 5.72
N ASN A 85 -6.47 11.44 6.78
CA ASN A 85 -6.03 10.97 8.10
C ASN A 85 -7.11 11.08 9.20
N LEU A 86 -8.38 10.78 8.89
CA LEU A 86 -9.47 10.95 9.86
C LEU A 86 -9.57 9.73 10.81
N HIS A 87 -8.71 9.67 11.83
CA HIS A 87 -8.80 8.70 12.93
C HIS A 87 -9.51 9.30 14.16
N HIS A 88 -9.86 8.45 15.14
CA HIS A 88 -10.65 8.86 16.30
C HIS A 88 -10.00 9.98 17.14
N GLU A 89 -8.66 10.02 17.25
CA GLU A 89 -7.95 11.10 17.95
C GLU A 89 -8.11 12.48 17.27
N ASN A 90 -8.53 12.51 16.00
CA ASN A 90 -8.78 13.72 15.23
C ASN A 90 -10.25 14.17 15.26
N ILE A 91 -11.13 13.46 15.96
CA ILE A 91 -12.57 13.74 16.06
C ILE A 91 -12.92 14.07 17.51
N PHE A 92 -13.40 15.29 17.77
CA PHE A 92 -13.90 15.70 19.07
C PHE A 92 -15.40 15.50 19.14
N VAL A 93 -15.85 14.78 20.16
CA VAL A 93 -17.25 14.49 20.44
C VAL A 93 -17.60 15.05 21.81
N ASP A 94 -18.73 15.77 21.90
CA ASP A 94 -19.29 16.19 23.18
C ASP A 94 -19.80 14.95 23.96
N PRO A 95 -19.27 14.66 25.16
CA PRO A 95 -19.65 13.47 25.92
C PRO A 95 -21.12 13.49 26.39
N GLU A 96 -21.76 14.66 26.47
CA GLU A 96 -23.15 14.77 26.90
C GLU A 96 -24.14 14.59 25.74
N THR A 97 -23.84 15.20 24.58
CA THR A 97 -24.76 15.20 23.42
C THR A 97 -24.41 14.17 22.34
N LEU A 98 -23.21 13.60 22.38
CA LEU A 98 -22.64 12.72 21.35
C LEU A 98 -22.51 13.38 19.97
N LEU A 99 -22.56 14.72 19.91
CA LEU A 99 -22.36 15.47 18.68
C LEU A 99 -20.86 15.65 18.41
N ILE A 100 -20.48 15.57 17.13
CA ILE A 100 -19.14 15.95 16.69
C ILE A 100 -19.02 17.47 16.82
N VAL A 101 -18.13 17.94 17.67
CA VAL A 101 -17.90 19.38 17.95
C VAL A 101 -16.64 19.92 17.28
N GLY A 102 -15.78 19.05 16.76
CA GLY A 102 -14.57 19.47 16.07
C GLY A 102 -13.88 18.34 15.30
N ILE A 103 -13.20 18.74 14.22
CA ILE A 103 -12.26 17.91 13.46
C ILE A 103 -10.95 18.70 13.38
N ILE A 104 -9.83 18.06 13.70
CA ILE A 104 -8.49 18.66 13.67
C ILE A 104 -7.59 17.94 12.67
N ASP A 105 -6.30 18.30 12.66
CA ASP A 105 -5.26 17.66 11.83
C ASP A 105 -5.49 17.81 10.32
N CYS A 106 -5.97 18.99 9.93
CA CYS A 106 -6.29 19.37 8.56
C CYS A 106 -5.09 19.37 7.59
N GLN A 107 -3.87 19.04 8.04
CA GLN A 107 -2.67 18.97 7.19
C GLN A 107 -2.72 17.83 6.16
N SER A 108 -3.54 16.81 6.41
CA SER A 108 -3.80 15.72 5.46
C SER A 108 -4.91 16.05 4.46
N ILE A 109 -5.60 17.19 4.62
CA ILE A 109 -6.70 17.55 3.74
C ILE A 109 -6.14 17.96 2.38
N GLN A 110 -6.62 17.32 1.32
CA GLN A 110 -6.22 17.64 -0.05
C GLN A 110 -7.42 17.60 -1.00
N VAL A 111 -7.28 18.31 -2.12
CA VAL A 111 -8.17 18.17 -3.27
C VAL A 111 -7.52 17.23 -4.27
N ALA A 112 -8.07 16.03 -4.44
CA ALA A 112 -7.53 15.01 -5.33
C ALA A 112 -8.64 14.19 -6.00
N PRO A 113 -8.32 13.39 -7.04
CA PRO A 113 -9.25 12.42 -7.60
C PRO A 113 -9.78 11.46 -6.53
N LEU A 114 -11.04 11.02 -6.65
CA LEU A 114 -11.66 10.21 -5.60
C LEU A 114 -10.89 8.91 -5.30
N PHE A 115 -10.32 8.30 -6.34
CA PHE A 115 -9.51 7.08 -6.20
C PHE A 115 -8.13 7.31 -5.55
N ASP A 116 -7.70 8.54 -5.33
CA ASP A 116 -6.46 8.83 -4.58
C ASP A 116 -6.70 8.96 -3.07
N HIS A 117 -7.96 9.04 -2.63
CA HIS A 117 -8.31 9.23 -1.23
C HIS A 117 -8.46 7.91 -0.46
N CYS A 118 -8.35 8.00 0.86
CA CYS A 118 -8.68 6.94 1.79
C CYS A 118 -10.20 6.79 1.89
N LEU A 119 -10.77 5.90 1.08
CA LEU A 119 -12.22 5.70 0.98
C LEU A 119 -12.80 4.85 2.11
N ASP A 120 -11.97 3.98 2.68
CA ASP A 120 -12.24 3.25 3.91
C ASP A 120 -11.57 3.99 5.07
N LEU A 121 -12.32 4.89 5.72
CA LEU A 121 -11.76 5.88 6.64
C LEU A 121 -11.07 5.26 7.86
N CYS A 122 -9.95 5.85 8.27
CA CYS A 122 -9.09 5.35 9.34
C CYS A 122 -9.79 5.15 10.69
N PHE A 123 -10.83 5.95 11.02
CA PHE A 123 -11.56 5.78 12.29
C PHE A 123 -12.35 4.46 12.37
N LEU A 124 -12.53 3.73 11.26
CA LEU A 124 -13.15 2.40 11.28
C LEU A 124 -12.24 1.35 11.92
N ASP A 125 -10.91 1.59 11.91
CA ASP A 125 -9.89 0.72 12.52
C ASP A 125 -10.03 -0.76 12.10
N TYR A 126 -10.36 -0.98 10.82
CA TYR A 126 -10.65 -2.31 10.28
C TYR A 126 -9.38 -2.97 9.73
N ASP A 127 -8.83 -3.92 10.51
CA ASP A 127 -7.65 -4.72 10.13
C ASP A 127 -8.01 -6.09 9.53
N GLY A 128 -9.28 -6.30 9.17
CA GLY A 128 -9.73 -7.56 8.58
C GLY A 128 -9.44 -7.67 7.08
N PRO A 129 -9.66 -8.86 6.49
CA PRO A 129 -9.57 -9.03 5.04
C PRO A 129 -10.62 -8.18 4.33
N ASP A 130 -10.37 -7.83 3.07
CA ASP A 130 -11.32 -7.07 2.28
C ASP A 130 -12.73 -7.70 2.31
N VAL A 131 -13.75 -6.88 2.55
CA VAL A 131 -15.13 -7.36 2.69
C VAL A 131 -15.78 -7.70 1.34
N GLY A 132 -15.06 -7.46 0.24
CA GLY A 132 -15.47 -7.75 -1.12
C GLY A 132 -16.68 -6.93 -1.56
N ASP A 133 -17.29 -7.40 -2.65
CA ASP A 133 -18.42 -6.72 -3.27
C ASP A 133 -19.78 -7.09 -2.66
N ASN A 134 -19.82 -8.21 -1.93
CA ASN A 134 -21.04 -8.68 -1.29
C ASN A 134 -21.23 -7.98 0.05
N LEU A 135 -21.85 -6.79 0.00
CA LEU A 135 -22.19 -5.98 1.17
C LEU A 135 -23.46 -6.48 1.91
N GLY A 136 -23.82 -7.75 1.75
CA GLY A 136 -24.87 -8.38 2.55
C GLY A 136 -24.49 -8.44 4.02
N ARG A 137 -25.49 -8.45 4.90
CA ARG A 137 -25.28 -8.61 6.35
C ARG A 137 -24.42 -9.85 6.60
N PRO A 138 -23.23 -9.73 7.25
CA PRO A 138 -22.41 -10.88 7.56
C PRO A 138 -23.15 -11.86 8.47
N GLU A 139 -22.97 -13.15 8.21
CA GLU A 139 -23.43 -14.23 9.08
C GLU A 139 -22.29 -14.69 9.99
N LEU A 140 -22.61 -14.97 11.26
CA LEU A 140 -21.62 -15.50 12.19
C LEU A 140 -21.30 -16.94 11.78
N PRO A 141 -20.04 -17.27 11.46
CA PRO A 141 -19.71 -18.62 11.01
C PRO A 141 -20.05 -19.65 12.08
N GLU A 142 -20.63 -20.79 11.69
CA GLU A 142 -20.99 -21.87 12.62
C GLU A 142 -19.78 -22.37 13.42
N SER A 143 -18.58 -22.33 12.83
CA SER A 143 -17.32 -22.67 13.49
C SER A 143 -17.01 -21.79 14.72
N VAL A 144 -17.50 -20.55 14.75
CA VAL A 144 -17.33 -19.65 15.91
C VAL A 144 -18.17 -20.10 17.10
N LYS A 145 -19.30 -20.78 16.85
CA LYS A 145 -20.16 -21.28 17.94
C LYS A 145 -19.45 -22.36 18.77
N SER A 146 -18.60 -23.16 18.12
CA SER A 146 -17.78 -24.21 18.75
C SER A 146 -16.48 -23.70 19.39
N LEU A 147 -16.10 -22.42 19.20
CA LEU A 147 -14.94 -21.86 19.89
C LEU A 147 -15.27 -21.54 21.36
N GLU A 148 -14.24 -21.56 22.19
CA GLU A 148 -14.32 -21.24 23.62
C GLU A 148 -13.25 -20.22 24.04
N GLY A 149 -13.51 -19.53 25.16
CA GLY A 149 -12.58 -18.57 25.75
C GLY A 149 -12.14 -17.46 24.78
N LYS A 150 -10.84 -17.11 24.85
CA LYS A 150 -10.25 -15.99 24.09
C LYS A 150 -10.38 -16.14 22.58
N GLU A 151 -10.39 -17.37 22.06
CA GLU A 151 -10.53 -17.61 20.63
C GLU A 151 -11.92 -17.23 20.14
N LYS A 152 -12.95 -17.55 20.92
CA LYS A 152 -14.32 -17.14 20.66
C LYS A 152 -14.48 -15.63 20.70
N ASP A 153 -13.93 -14.99 21.73
CA ASP A 153 -14.01 -13.53 21.88
C ASP A 153 -13.35 -12.81 20.70
N ARG A 154 -12.19 -13.28 20.26
CA ARG A 154 -11.50 -12.75 19.07
C ARG A 154 -12.33 -12.93 17.81
N ALA A 155 -12.89 -14.12 17.59
CA ALA A 155 -13.71 -14.40 16.42
C ALA A 155 -15.00 -13.57 16.39
N ILE A 156 -15.63 -13.36 17.55
CA ILE A 156 -16.80 -12.47 17.68
C ILE A 156 -16.40 -11.03 17.38
N ARG A 157 -15.28 -10.54 17.90
CA ARG A 157 -14.78 -9.18 17.60
C ARG A 157 -14.56 -9.00 16.10
N GLN A 158 -13.81 -9.90 15.46
CA GLN A 158 -13.58 -9.88 14.00
C GLN A 158 -14.89 -9.88 13.20
N PHE A 159 -15.90 -10.64 13.65
CA PHE A 159 -17.22 -10.64 13.04
C PHE A 159 -17.92 -9.29 13.16
N LEU A 160 -17.88 -8.65 14.34
CA LEU A 160 -18.47 -7.34 14.58
C LEU A 160 -17.77 -6.25 13.76
N ASP A 161 -16.44 -6.25 13.74
CA ASP A 161 -15.63 -5.29 12.96
C ASP A 161 -15.94 -5.41 11.46
N LYS A 162 -16.04 -6.65 10.95
CA LYS A 162 -16.50 -6.90 9.58
C LYS A 162 -17.91 -6.36 9.34
N GLY A 163 -18.80 -6.50 10.32
CA GLY A 163 -20.16 -5.95 10.27
C GLY A 163 -20.17 -4.42 10.15
N VAL A 164 -19.33 -3.73 10.91
CA VAL A 164 -19.15 -2.26 10.82
C VAL A 164 -18.63 -1.88 9.45
N MET A 165 -17.61 -2.58 8.95
CA MET A 165 -17.01 -2.30 7.64
C MET A 165 -18.01 -2.51 6.47
N VAL A 166 -18.79 -3.58 6.51
CA VAL A 166 -19.87 -3.81 5.54
C VAL A 166 -20.96 -2.75 5.64
N GLY A 167 -21.34 -2.37 6.86
CA GLY A 167 -22.30 -1.29 7.10
C GLY A 167 -21.81 0.05 6.53
N TRP A 168 -20.52 0.36 6.72
CA TRP A 168 -19.86 1.54 6.17
C TRP A 168 -19.94 1.59 4.65
N ARG A 169 -19.43 0.56 3.96
CA ARG A 169 -19.47 0.50 2.49
C ARG A 169 -20.91 0.52 1.97
N SER A 170 -21.85 -0.10 2.67
CA SER A 170 -23.28 -0.07 2.31
C SER A 170 -23.89 1.32 2.42
N LEU A 171 -23.58 2.05 3.49
CA LEU A 171 -24.02 3.42 3.69
C LEU A 171 -23.47 4.34 2.60
N PHE A 172 -22.16 4.24 2.33
CA PHE A 172 -21.51 5.06 1.31
C PHE A 172 -22.00 4.76 -0.09
N ARG A 173 -22.18 3.48 -0.43
CA ARG A 173 -22.78 3.09 -1.72
C ARG A 173 -24.13 3.78 -1.97
N ASN A 174 -24.94 3.94 -0.92
CA ASN A 174 -26.25 4.57 -1.02
C ASN A 174 -26.19 6.12 -0.99
N ARG A 175 -25.22 6.72 -0.29
CA ARG A 175 -25.12 8.17 -0.09
C ARG A 175 -24.21 8.87 -1.11
N MET A 176 -23.20 8.16 -1.61
CA MET A 176 -22.18 8.63 -2.55
C MET A 176 -22.03 7.57 -3.65
N PRO A 177 -22.84 7.61 -4.72
CA PRO A 177 -22.83 6.59 -5.77
C PRO A 177 -21.46 6.37 -6.44
N THR A 178 -20.56 7.35 -6.36
CA THR A 178 -19.20 7.32 -6.92
C THR A 178 -18.17 6.64 -6.01
N HIS A 179 -18.46 6.50 -4.70
CA HIS A 179 -17.54 5.95 -3.72
C HIS A 179 -17.22 4.49 -3.98
N TYR A 180 -18.26 3.68 -4.14
CA TYR A 180 -18.09 2.24 -4.31
C TYR A 180 -17.37 1.85 -5.62
N PRO A 181 -17.70 2.43 -6.79
CA PRO A 181 -16.88 2.27 -8.00
C PRO A 181 -15.42 2.73 -7.83
N SER A 182 -15.16 3.74 -7.00
CA SER A 182 -13.79 4.19 -6.71
C SER A 182 -12.99 3.15 -5.93
N ILE A 183 -13.62 2.48 -4.95
CA ILE A 183 -12.99 1.35 -4.22
C ILE A 183 -12.65 0.22 -5.19
N GLN A 184 -13.61 -0.15 -6.05
CA GLN A 184 -13.37 -1.21 -7.05
C GLN A 184 -12.23 -0.83 -8.01
N PHE A 185 -12.18 0.45 -8.42
CA PHE A 185 -11.09 0.95 -9.24
C PHE A 185 -9.74 0.89 -8.51
N GLN A 186 -9.68 1.32 -7.23
CA GLN A 186 -8.46 1.23 -6.41
C GLN A 186 -7.92 -0.21 -6.32
N GLN A 187 -8.82 -1.20 -6.25
CA GLN A 187 -8.47 -2.62 -6.20
C GLN A 187 -8.05 -3.21 -7.56
N SER A 188 -8.33 -2.52 -8.67
CA SER A 188 -7.92 -2.97 -10.01
C SER A 188 -6.41 -2.81 -10.24
N THR A 189 -5.85 -3.52 -11.22
CA THR A 189 -4.44 -3.39 -11.64
C THR A 189 -4.08 -1.95 -11.99
N ARG A 190 -4.99 -1.23 -12.67
CA ARG A 190 -4.82 0.20 -12.99
C ARG A 190 -4.76 1.08 -11.75
N GLY A 191 -5.67 0.86 -10.80
CA GLY A 191 -5.71 1.59 -9.52
C GLY A 191 -4.49 1.33 -8.67
N ASN A 192 -4.04 0.07 -8.56
CA ASN A 192 -2.82 -0.29 -7.85
C ASN A 192 -1.57 0.35 -8.48
N LEU A 193 -1.46 0.39 -9.81
CA LEU A 193 -0.37 1.10 -10.50
C LEU A 193 -0.40 2.60 -10.19
N LEU A 194 -1.58 3.25 -10.23
CA LEU A 194 -1.71 4.66 -9.85
C LEU A 194 -1.29 4.88 -8.39
N HIS A 195 -1.73 4.02 -7.47
CA HIS A 195 -1.38 4.11 -6.05
C HIS A 195 0.13 3.98 -5.83
N LEU A 196 0.75 2.93 -6.38
CA LEU A 196 2.19 2.67 -6.23
C LEU A 196 3.04 3.77 -6.88
N SER A 197 2.60 4.34 -8.01
CA SER A 197 3.32 5.41 -8.72
C SER A 197 3.62 6.62 -7.82
N ARG A 198 2.79 6.86 -6.79
CA ARG A 198 2.92 7.96 -5.85
C ARG A 198 4.04 7.77 -4.82
N ARG A 199 4.58 6.55 -4.70
CA ARG A 199 5.49 6.13 -3.62
C ARG A 199 6.76 5.46 -4.11
N ILE A 200 7.00 5.41 -5.43
CA ILE A 200 8.15 4.71 -6.04
C ILE A 200 9.50 5.18 -5.47
N PHE A 201 9.63 6.45 -5.04
CA PHE A 201 10.84 6.90 -4.37
C PHE A 201 11.10 6.11 -3.08
N GLU A 202 10.07 5.85 -2.29
CA GLU A 202 10.14 5.10 -1.04
C GLU A 202 10.26 3.60 -1.30
N LEU A 203 9.26 3.03 -1.98
CA LEU A 203 9.09 1.58 -2.14
C LEU A 203 8.14 1.24 -3.30
N GLY A 204 8.17 -0.03 -3.70
CA GLY A 204 7.12 -0.65 -4.52
C GLY A 204 7.46 -0.79 -6.01
N GLU A 205 8.68 -0.48 -6.45
CA GLU A 205 9.05 -0.57 -7.86
C GLU A 205 9.02 -2.02 -8.39
N ALA A 206 9.36 -3.02 -7.56
CA ALA A 206 9.29 -4.43 -7.93
C ALA A 206 7.85 -4.86 -8.21
N HIS A 207 6.93 -4.55 -7.28
CA HIS A 207 5.51 -4.81 -7.44
C HIS A 207 4.90 -4.00 -8.59
N PHE A 208 5.33 -2.75 -8.78
CA PHE A 208 4.89 -1.93 -9.90
C PHE A 208 5.26 -2.59 -11.23
N HIS A 209 6.51 -3.06 -11.40
CA HIS A 209 6.93 -3.74 -12.62
C HIS A 209 6.15 -5.04 -12.86
N ALA A 210 5.87 -5.82 -11.81
CA ALA A 210 5.05 -7.02 -11.93
C ALA A 210 3.62 -6.70 -12.38
N LEU A 211 2.99 -5.69 -11.77
CA LEU A 211 1.65 -5.22 -12.16
C LEU A 211 1.58 -4.70 -13.60
N LEU A 212 2.69 -4.24 -14.19
CA LEU A 212 2.74 -3.91 -15.63
C LEU A 212 2.59 -5.15 -16.51
N LEU A 213 3.08 -6.31 -16.06
CA LEU A 213 2.91 -7.58 -16.78
C LEU A 213 1.46 -8.06 -16.64
N ASP A 214 0.88 -7.98 -15.45
CA ASP A 214 -0.53 -8.30 -15.23
C ASP A 214 -1.44 -7.41 -16.10
N LEU A 215 -1.16 -6.09 -16.16
CA LEU A 215 -1.88 -5.15 -17.01
C LEU A 215 -1.71 -5.49 -18.50
N GLN A 216 -0.52 -5.93 -18.91
CA GLN A 216 -0.27 -6.36 -20.29
C GLN A 216 -1.10 -7.60 -20.65
N ASP A 217 -1.22 -8.56 -19.73
CA ASP A 217 -2.00 -9.77 -19.92
C ASP A 217 -3.51 -9.49 -19.97
N GLU A 218 -4.01 -8.66 -19.05
CA GLU A 218 -5.39 -8.14 -19.07
C GLU A 218 -5.70 -7.46 -20.42
N TRP A 219 -4.79 -6.58 -20.87
CA TRP A 219 -4.94 -5.87 -22.14
C TRP A 219 -4.95 -6.81 -23.35
N ASN A 220 -4.06 -7.80 -23.35
CA ASN A 220 -4.01 -8.80 -24.41
C ASN A 220 -5.28 -9.64 -24.45
N HIS A 221 -5.84 -10.00 -23.28
CA HIS A 221 -7.11 -10.71 -23.21
C HIS A 221 -8.25 -9.90 -23.86
N VAL A 222 -8.38 -8.62 -23.54
CA VAL A 222 -9.37 -7.72 -24.18
C VAL A 222 -9.14 -7.62 -25.69
N ARG A 223 -7.88 -7.51 -26.14
CA ARG A 223 -7.54 -7.45 -27.56
C ARG A 223 -7.88 -8.74 -28.32
N THR A 224 -7.77 -9.91 -27.69
CA THR A 224 -8.21 -11.17 -28.33
C THR A 224 -9.72 -11.21 -28.58
N ALA A 225 -10.51 -10.56 -27.72
CA ALA A 225 -11.95 -10.41 -27.91
C ALA A 225 -12.30 -9.29 -28.91
N ASN A 226 -11.46 -8.26 -29.04
CA ASN A 226 -11.66 -7.14 -29.96
C ASN A 226 -10.36 -6.78 -30.71
N SER A 227 -10.25 -7.24 -31.96
CA SER A 227 -9.08 -7.06 -32.83
C SER A 227 -8.81 -5.61 -33.26
N SER A 228 -9.74 -4.67 -33.01
CA SER A 228 -9.53 -3.24 -33.25
C SER A 228 -8.73 -2.55 -32.13
N THR A 229 -8.55 -3.21 -30.99
CA THR A 229 -7.80 -2.69 -29.85
C THR A 229 -6.30 -2.63 -30.19
N PRO A 230 -5.62 -1.49 -29.96
CA PRO A 230 -4.19 -1.37 -30.27
C PRO A 230 -3.34 -2.31 -29.41
N CYS A 231 -2.12 -2.60 -29.87
CA CYS A 231 -1.16 -3.36 -29.09
C CYS A 231 -0.80 -2.64 -27.79
N PHE A 232 -0.46 -3.40 -26.74
CA PHE A 232 0.04 -2.83 -25.49
C PHE A 232 1.26 -1.93 -25.77
N PRO A 233 1.31 -0.70 -25.23
CA PRO A 233 2.31 0.31 -25.58
C PRO A 233 3.72 0.03 -25.02
N LEU A 234 3.85 -0.94 -24.11
CA LEU A 234 5.13 -1.41 -23.59
C LEU A 234 5.48 -2.77 -24.18
N LYS A 235 6.78 -3.03 -24.29
CA LYS A 235 7.33 -4.31 -24.73
C LYS A 235 8.39 -4.74 -23.74
N PHE A 236 8.27 -5.98 -23.28
CA PHE A 236 9.23 -6.63 -22.41
C PHE A 236 9.81 -7.83 -23.14
N SER A 237 11.13 -7.97 -23.06
CA SER A 237 11.82 -9.18 -23.53
C SER A 237 11.73 -10.28 -22.48
N GLU A 238 11.89 -11.53 -22.90
CA GLU A 238 11.87 -12.69 -21.99
C GLU A 238 12.82 -12.55 -20.79
N PRO A 239 14.09 -12.08 -20.96
CA PRO A 239 14.98 -11.87 -19.81
C PRO A 239 14.49 -10.77 -18.86
N GLN A 240 13.81 -9.74 -19.38
CA GLN A 240 13.24 -8.69 -18.54
C GLN A 240 12.06 -9.21 -17.72
N ILE A 241 11.18 -10.00 -18.33
CA ILE A 241 10.05 -10.66 -17.65
C ILE A 241 10.59 -11.53 -16.51
N SER A 242 11.55 -12.41 -16.80
CA SER A 242 12.19 -13.26 -15.78
C SER A 242 12.82 -12.46 -14.63
N THR A 243 13.40 -11.30 -14.93
CA THR A 243 13.98 -10.40 -13.92
C THR A 243 12.90 -9.76 -13.05
N ILE A 244 11.82 -9.25 -13.66
CA ILE A 244 10.69 -8.64 -12.96
C ILE A 244 10.04 -9.63 -12.00
N GLU A 245 9.78 -10.85 -12.46
CA GLU A 245 9.21 -11.90 -11.62
C GLU A 245 10.14 -12.32 -10.48
N ALA A 246 11.45 -12.42 -10.74
CA ALA A 246 12.42 -12.72 -9.69
C ALA A 246 12.48 -11.59 -8.64
N ASP A 247 12.48 -10.34 -9.08
CA ASP A 247 12.44 -9.17 -8.20
C ASP A 247 11.17 -9.15 -7.33
N MET A 248 10.01 -9.44 -7.92
CA MET A 248 8.75 -9.55 -7.17
C MET A 248 8.83 -10.63 -6.09
N ARG A 249 9.27 -11.85 -6.44
CA ARG A 249 9.42 -12.94 -5.45
C ARG A 249 10.35 -12.58 -4.31
N ARG A 250 11.45 -11.88 -4.60
CA ARG A 250 12.40 -11.40 -3.60
C ARG A 250 11.77 -10.32 -2.70
N ALA A 251 10.95 -9.45 -3.26
CA ALA A 251 10.26 -8.40 -2.52
C ALA A 251 9.17 -9.00 -1.60
N ASP A 252 8.42 -9.99 -2.09
CA ASP A 252 7.41 -10.72 -1.32
C ASP A 252 8.06 -11.48 -0.15
N LEU A 253 9.21 -12.12 -0.37
CA LEU A 253 9.98 -12.75 0.71
C LEU A 253 10.38 -11.71 1.79
N GLY A 254 10.78 -10.50 1.38
CA GLY A 254 11.09 -9.41 2.30
C GLY A 254 9.89 -8.96 3.15
N ILE A 255 8.69 -8.93 2.56
CA ILE A 255 7.43 -8.65 3.26
C ILE A 255 7.08 -9.79 4.22
N GLU A 256 7.21 -11.04 3.77
CA GLU A 256 6.95 -12.22 4.58
C GLU A 256 7.85 -12.27 5.82
N ILE A 257 9.16 -12.03 5.65
CA ILE A 257 10.11 -11.98 6.77
C ILE A 257 9.75 -10.87 7.76
N MET A 258 9.41 -9.68 7.26
CA MET A 258 8.98 -8.57 8.12
C MET A 258 7.79 -9.00 8.99
N ASN A 259 6.76 -9.59 8.40
CA ASN A 259 5.55 -9.98 9.13
C ASN A 259 5.75 -11.20 10.04
N THR A 260 6.50 -12.22 9.60
CA THR A 260 6.58 -13.52 10.28
C THR A 260 7.74 -13.64 11.26
N MET A 261 8.84 -12.91 11.05
CA MET A 261 10.01 -12.94 11.91
C MET A 261 10.12 -11.68 12.76
N VAL A 262 9.97 -10.50 12.17
CA VAL A 262 10.16 -9.24 12.90
C VAL A 262 8.92 -8.92 13.74
N LYS A 263 7.77 -8.64 13.10
CA LYS A 263 6.53 -8.26 13.78
C LYS A 263 6.09 -9.29 14.81
N ARG A 264 6.09 -10.57 14.44
CA ARG A 264 5.66 -11.65 15.33
C ARG A 264 6.55 -11.81 16.57
N ARG A 265 7.86 -11.56 16.48
CA ARG A 265 8.76 -11.63 17.64
C ARG A 265 8.64 -10.42 18.55
N LEU A 266 8.39 -9.24 17.97
CA LEU A 266 8.10 -8.05 18.75
C LEU A 266 6.74 -8.15 19.43
N GLY A 267 5.76 -8.78 18.79
CA GLY A 267 4.41 -8.96 19.35
C GLY A 267 3.82 -7.60 19.74
N ASP A 268 3.41 -7.47 21.00
CA ASP A 268 2.85 -6.23 21.56
C ASP A 268 3.86 -5.07 21.60
N LEU A 269 5.16 -5.33 21.36
CA LEU A 269 6.20 -4.31 21.29
C LEU A 269 6.42 -3.76 19.87
N TRP A 270 5.60 -4.19 18.89
CA TRP A 270 5.71 -3.70 17.53
C TRP A 270 5.38 -2.18 17.47
N PRO A 271 6.27 -1.34 16.90
CA PRO A 271 6.03 0.09 16.82
C PRO A 271 5.10 0.43 15.64
N GLU A 272 3.77 0.29 15.83
CA GLU A 272 2.78 0.55 14.76
C GLU A 272 2.94 1.94 14.10
N LYS A 273 3.38 2.95 14.86
CA LYS A 273 3.64 4.31 14.37
C LYS A 273 5.13 4.70 14.37
N GLY A 274 6.04 3.72 14.45
CA GLY A 274 7.48 3.97 14.54
C GLY A 274 7.93 4.57 15.88
N VAL A 275 7.08 4.50 16.92
CA VAL A 275 7.33 5.03 18.27
C VAL A 275 7.22 3.90 19.28
N ILE A 276 8.09 3.94 20.29
CA ILE A 276 8.16 2.95 21.38
C ILE A 276 8.28 3.70 22.70
N GLU A 277 7.59 3.22 23.73
CA GLU A 277 7.77 3.69 25.11
C GLU A 277 9.22 3.52 25.57
N VAL A 278 9.74 4.51 26.31
CA VAL A 278 11.16 4.55 26.71
C VAL A 278 11.56 3.30 27.48
N GLU A 279 10.65 2.78 28.30
CA GLU A 279 10.81 1.58 29.13
C GLU A 279 11.00 0.31 28.29
N ASN A 280 10.40 0.27 27.10
CA ASN A 280 10.46 -0.86 26.18
C ASN A 280 11.58 -0.72 25.13
N TYR A 281 12.22 0.44 25.04
CA TYR A 281 13.19 0.77 23.98
C TYR A 281 14.35 -0.24 23.91
N GLU A 282 15.08 -0.47 25.00
CA GLU A 282 16.21 -1.39 25.02
C GLU A 282 15.82 -2.85 24.79
N LYS A 283 14.62 -3.23 25.24
CA LYS A 283 14.05 -4.56 25.00
C LYS A 283 13.79 -4.78 23.52
N VAL A 284 13.19 -3.80 22.84
CA VAL A 284 12.94 -3.87 21.39
C VAL A 284 14.24 -3.90 20.61
N LYS A 285 15.22 -3.06 20.95
CA LYS A 285 16.54 -3.10 20.32
C LYS A 285 17.21 -4.48 20.45
N THR A 286 17.11 -5.10 21.61
CA THR A 286 17.64 -6.45 21.84
C THR A 286 16.98 -7.48 20.92
N VAL A 287 15.64 -7.49 20.85
CA VAL A 287 14.89 -8.39 19.94
C VAL A 287 15.27 -8.13 18.48
N LEU A 288 15.39 -6.87 18.06
CA LEU A 288 15.78 -6.52 16.69
C LEU A 288 17.18 -7.03 16.32
N ARG A 289 18.16 -6.92 17.23
CA ARG A 289 19.51 -7.49 17.03
C ARG A 289 19.48 -9.00 16.87
N GLU A 290 18.70 -9.69 17.70
CA GLU A 290 18.53 -11.16 17.62
C GLU A 290 17.89 -11.57 16.30
N VAL A 291 16.86 -10.86 15.85
CA VAL A 291 16.23 -11.13 14.54
C VAL A 291 17.19 -10.88 13.39
N LYS A 292 17.98 -9.79 13.46
CA LYS A 292 19.00 -9.49 12.45
C LYS A 292 20.06 -10.59 12.39
N ALA A 293 20.56 -11.05 13.53
CA ALA A 293 21.52 -12.14 13.62
C ALA A 293 20.96 -13.44 13.03
N ASP A 294 19.73 -13.82 13.38
CA ASP A 294 19.09 -15.03 12.86
C ASP A 294 18.89 -14.98 11.33
N LEU A 295 18.61 -13.78 10.77
CA LEU A 295 18.50 -13.60 9.33
C LEU A 295 19.87 -13.73 8.65
N ILE A 296 20.92 -13.18 9.24
CA ILE A 296 22.29 -13.35 8.75
C ILE A 296 22.66 -14.84 8.77
N ASP A 297 22.46 -15.53 9.88
CA ASP A 297 22.79 -16.95 10.01
C ASP A 297 21.98 -17.83 9.04
N ARG A 298 20.73 -17.46 8.77
CA ARG A 298 19.89 -18.17 7.80
C ARG A 298 20.40 -18.05 6.37
N TYR A 299 20.91 -16.89 5.97
CA TYR A 299 21.24 -16.60 4.57
C TYR A 299 22.74 -16.47 4.28
N CYS A 300 23.62 -16.53 5.27
CA CYS A 300 25.07 -16.35 5.10
C CYS A 300 25.72 -17.33 4.11
N CYS A 301 25.13 -18.51 3.93
CA CYS A 301 25.57 -19.53 2.97
C CYS A 301 24.90 -19.42 1.58
N HIS A 302 23.95 -18.48 1.39
CA HIS A 302 23.27 -18.30 0.12
C HIS A 302 24.20 -17.64 -0.90
N GLN A 303 24.16 -18.13 -2.14
CA GLN A 303 24.94 -17.53 -3.22
C GLN A 303 24.46 -16.10 -3.47
N GLY A 304 25.37 -15.12 -3.46
CA GLY A 304 25.04 -13.71 -3.63
C GLY A 304 24.67 -12.98 -2.33
N TRP A 305 24.71 -13.66 -1.18
CA TRP A 305 24.59 -12.99 0.12
C TRP A 305 25.81 -12.10 0.42
N ASP A 306 25.53 -10.93 0.99
CA ASP A 306 26.51 -9.96 1.46
C ASP A 306 26.02 -9.38 2.80
N THR A 307 26.62 -9.81 3.89
CA THR A 307 26.25 -9.37 5.25
C THR A 307 26.41 -7.86 5.41
N ALA A 308 27.45 -7.25 4.85
CA ALA A 308 27.68 -5.81 5.00
C ALA A 308 26.61 -5.00 4.25
N LEU A 309 26.19 -5.47 3.08
CA LEU A 309 25.06 -4.87 2.36
C LEU A 309 23.75 -5.03 3.12
N PHE A 310 23.49 -6.22 3.67
CA PHE A 310 22.28 -6.49 4.46
C PHE A 310 22.21 -5.58 5.70
N GLU A 311 23.29 -5.48 6.47
CA GLU A 311 23.35 -4.62 7.66
C GLU A 311 23.14 -3.14 7.31
N ARG A 312 23.69 -2.67 6.19
CA ARG A 312 23.46 -1.30 5.71
C ARG A 312 22.00 -1.02 5.34
N LEU A 313 21.30 -2.03 4.83
CA LEU A 313 19.90 -1.95 4.42
C LEU A 313 18.91 -2.26 5.55
N TRP A 314 19.40 -2.59 6.75
CA TRP A 314 18.56 -2.90 7.90
C TRP A 314 17.66 -1.69 8.26
N PRO A 315 16.33 -1.87 8.31
CA PRO A 315 15.41 -0.74 8.41
C PRO A 315 15.22 -0.22 9.84
N PHE A 316 15.85 -0.84 10.84
CA PHE A 316 15.72 -0.42 12.24
C PHE A 316 17.02 0.16 12.79
N ASP A 317 16.89 0.97 13.83
CA ASP A 317 18.03 1.43 14.65
C ASP A 317 18.15 0.50 15.86
N ASP A 318 18.84 -0.62 15.65
CA ASP A 318 19.01 -1.68 16.65
C ASP A 318 20.27 -1.51 17.53
#